data_AF-A0A455UDB0-F1
#
_entry.id   AF-A0A455UDB0-F1
#
_cell.length_a   1.000
_cell.length_b   1.000
_cell.length_c   1.000
_cell.angle_alpha   90.00
_cell.angle_beta   90.00
_cell.angle_gamma   90.00
#
_symmetry.space_group_name_H-M   'P 1'
#
loop_
_entity.id
_entity.type
_entity.pdbx_description
1 polymer ?
#
loop_
_entity_poly.entity_id
_entity_poly.type
_entity_poly.pdbx_seq_one_letter_code
_entity_poly.pdbx_strand_id
1 'polypeptide(L)'
;MLVQTLHPDDPHLGQLAEHGYGALARNMLEERRIAQLPPFCFMALLRIESPKEDAALAIAQQAAQALRQWLKESGVATRCLGPVPAPMERRQNRYHLHVMLSAHKRSQLHLAVSWLVQWLEVNREARKVRWSVDIDPQTLS
;
A
#
# COMPACT_ATOMS: atom_id res chain seq x y z
N MET A 1 6.01 37.13 -8.45
CA MET A 1 5.27 35.88 -8.76
C MET A 1 3.90 36.04 -8.13
N LEU A 2 2.81 35.97 -8.92
CA LEU A 2 1.45 36.14 -8.42
C LEU A 2 0.83 34.74 -8.21
N VAL A 3 0.44 34.41 -6.98
CA VAL A 3 -0.23 33.15 -6.65
C VAL A 3 -1.70 33.48 -6.37
N GLN A 4 -2.61 32.98 -7.21
CA GLN A 4 -4.05 33.04 -6.95
C GLN A 4 -4.47 31.73 -6.27
N THR A 5 -5.07 31.81 -5.08
CA THR A 5 -5.63 30.69 -4.33
C THR A 5 -7.02 31.07 -3.79
N LEU A 6 -7.94 30.10 -3.69
CA LEU A 6 -9.26 30.30 -3.08
C LEU A 6 -9.23 30.31 -1.55
N HIS A 7 -8.09 29.99 -0.93
CA HIS A 7 -7.89 29.99 0.52
C HIS A 7 -6.66 30.83 0.89
N PRO A 8 -6.80 32.17 0.93
CA PRO A 8 -5.70 33.08 1.27
C PRO A 8 -5.26 33.01 2.74
N ASP A 9 -6.11 32.50 3.64
CA ASP A 9 -5.85 32.40 5.09
C ASP A 9 -5.24 31.06 5.52
N ASP A 10 -4.70 30.27 4.59
CA ASP A 10 -4.02 29.03 4.95
C ASP A 10 -2.69 29.35 5.66
N PRO A 11 -2.49 28.95 6.94
CA PRO A 11 -1.27 29.22 7.69
C PRO A 11 -0.01 28.62 7.04
N HIS A 12 -0.15 27.63 6.15
CA HIS A 12 0.94 27.09 5.36
C HIS A 12 1.42 28.03 4.25
N LEU A 13 0.53 28.86 3.69
CA LEU A 13 0.86 29.87 2.69
C LEU A 13 1.61 31.06 3.31
N GLY A 14 1.21 31.49 4.50
CA GLY A 14 1.92 32.52 5.27
C GLY A 14 3.34 32.10 5.67
N GLN A 15 3.53 30.85 6.13
CA GLN A 15 4.85 30.33 6.47
C GLN A 15 5.77 30.19 5.25
N LEU A 16 5.24 29.83 4.08
CA LEU A 16 6.04 29.75 2.85
C LEU A 16 6.56 31.13 2.41
N ALA A 17 5.75 32.18 2.62
CA ALA A 17 6.10 33.56 2.26
C ALA A 17 7.09 34.22 3.24
N GLU A 18 6.97 33.96 4.55
CA GLU A 18 7.80 34.61 5.58
C GLU A 18 9.04 33.83 6.00
N HIS A 19 8.98 32.49 6.04
CA HIS A 19 10.02 31.64 6.65
C HIS A 19 10.68 30.67 5.65
N GLY A 20 10.21 30.68 4.41
CA GLY A 20 10.72 29.85 3.32
C GLY A 20 10.36 28.36 3.44
N TYR A 21 10.65 27.62 2.38
CA TYR A 21 10.29 26.21 2.20
C TYR A 21 10.76 25.28 3.34
N GLY A 22 11.89 25.58 3.98
CA GLY A 22 12.51 24.72 4.98
C GLY A 22 11.81 24.66 6.34
N ALA A 23 11.05 25.69 6.73
CA ALA A 23 10.25 25.69 7.96
C ALA A 23 8.93 24.92 7.76
N LEU A 24 8.28 25.14 6.61
CA LEU A 24 7.06 24.44 6.23
C LEU A 24 7.28 22.91 6.11
N ALA A 25 8.36 22.49 5.45
CA ALA A 25 8.68 21.08 5.28
C ALA A 25 8.85 20.34 6.62
N ARG A 26 9.43 21.00 7.63
CA ARG A 26 9.63 20.40 8.97
C ARG A 26 8.30 20.18 9.71
N ASN A 27 7.40 21.16 9.66
CA ASN A 27 6.08 21.04 10.29
C ASN A 27 5.22 19.95 9.63
N MET A 28 5.21 19.90 8.29
CA MET A 28 4.50 18.84 7.54
C MET A 28 5.10 17.44 7.78
N LEU A 29 6.41 17.33 8.04
CA LEU A 29 7.08 16.07 8.40
C LEU A 29 6.68 15.59 9.80
N GLU A 30 6.58 16.51 10.76
CA GLU A 30 6.19 16.21 12.14
C GLU A 30 4.72 15.73 12.21
N GLU A 31 3.82 16.36 11.45
CA GLU A 31 2.43 15.93 11.31
C GLU A 31 2.32 14.55 10.65
N ARG A 32 3.11 14.28 9.60
CA ARG A 32 3.18 12.95 8.95
C ARG A 32 3.72 11.86 9.87
N ARG A 33 4.63 12.22 10.80
CA ARG A 33 5.16 11.31 11.84
C ARG A 33 4.07 10.88 12.81
N ILE A 34 3.23 11.83 13.24
CA ILE A 34 2.11 11.58 14.15
C ILE A 34 1.01 10.76 13.44
N ALA A 35 0.75 11.06 12.16
CA ALA A 35 -0.28 10.40 11.35
C ALA A 35 0.13 9.03 10.79
N GLN A 36 1.35 8.55 11.06
CA GLN A 36 1.91 7.32 10.47
C GLN A 36 1.80 7.27 8.95
N LEU A 37 1.98 8.41 8.28
CA LEU A 37 1.96 8.51 6.83
C LEU A 37 3.40 8.39 6.29
N PRO A 38 3.59 8.01 5.01
CA PRO A 38 4.92 8.00 4.38
C PRO A 38 5.63 9.34 4.64
N PRO A 39 6.88 9.36 5.12
CA PRO A 39 7.92 8.31 5.08
C PRO A 39 8.02 7.38 6.32
N PHE A 40 7.06 7.41 7.25
CA PHE A 40 7.16 6.68 8.54
C PHE A 40 6.50 5.30 8.56
N CYS A 41 5.69 4.99 7.54
CA CYS A 41 5.20 3.64 7.26
C CYS A 41 5.54 3.27 5.82
N PHE A 42 5.91 2.02 5.62
CA PHE A 42 6.15 1.43 4.30
C PHE A 42 4.94 0.59 3.94
N MET A 43 4.50 0.69 2.70
CA MET A 43 3.34 -0.06 2.21
C MET A 43 3.70 -0.84 0.96
N ALA A 44 3.12 -2.03 0.83
CA ALA A 44 3.15 -2.79 -0.41
C ALA A 44 1.73 -3.21 -0.77
N LEU A 45 1.46 -3.26 -2.07
CA LEU A 45 0.16 -3.61 -2.62
C LEU A 45 0.32 -4.82 -3.54
N LEU A 46 -0.20 -5.97 -3.12
CA LEU A 46 -0.40 -7.12 -3.98
C LEU A 46 -1.68 -6.89 -4.80
N ARG A 47 -1.53 -6.85 -6.12
CA ARG A 47 -2.63 -6.78 -7.07
C ARG A 47 -2.83 -8.14 -7.71
N ILE A 48 -4.07 -8.59 -7.78
CA ILE A 48 -4.46 -9.86 -8.39
C ILE A 48 -5.54 -9.56 -9.42
N GLU A 49 -5.32 -10.04 -10.64
CA GLU A 49 -6.22 -9.87 -11.78
C GLU A 49 -6.56 -11.24 -12.36
N SER A 50 -7.85 -11.53 -12.51
CA SER A 50 -8.32 -12.79 -13.09
C SER A 50 -9.59 -12.59 -13.92
N PRO A 51 -9.78 -13.33 -15.02
CA PRO A 51 -11.06 -13.36 -15.72
C PRO A 51 -12.18 -14.05 -14.91
N LYS A 52 -11.82 -14.86 -13.90
CA LYS A 52 -12.76 -15.56 -13.00
C LYS A 52 -12.67 -14.97 -11.60
N GLU A 53 -13.81 -14.53 -11.08
CA GLU A 53 -13.96 -13.96 -9.73
C GLU A 53 -13.49 -14.94 -8.65
N ASP A 54 -14.02 -16.16 -8.66
CA ASP A 54 -13.71 -17.18 -7.67
C ASP A 54 -12.21 -17.47 -7.58
N ALA A 55 -11.52 -17.49 -8.73
CA ALA A 55 -10.09 -17.72 -8.78
C ALA A 55 -9.29 -16.54 -8.20
N ALA A 56 -9.72 -15.30 -8.47
CA ALA A 56 -9.10 -14.12 -7.86
C ALA A 56 -9.28 -14.16 -6.34
N LEU A 57 -10.52 -14.36 -5.89
CA LEU A 57 -10.89 -14.30 -4.48
C LEU A 57 -10.22 -15.41 -3.68
N ALA A 58 -10.22 -16.64 -4.20
CA ALA A 58 -9.54 -17.76 -3.58
C ALA A 58 -8.05 -17.48 -3.39
N ILE A 59 -7.35 -16.98 -4.41
CA ILE A 59 -5.91 -16.68 -4.29
C ILE A 59 -5.66 -15.52 -3.34
N ALA A 60 -6.47 -14.45 -3.39
CA ALA A 60 -6.32 -13.31 -2.50
C ALA A 60 -6.52 -13.71 -1.03
N GLN A 61 -7.52 -14.55 -0.75
CA GLN A 61 -7.78 -15.09 0.59
C GLN A 61 -6.65 -16.02 1.06
N GLN A 62 -6.23 -16.98 0.22
CA GLN A 62 -5.15 -17.90 0.57
C GLN A 62 -3.84 -17.15 0.82
N ALA A 63 -3.49 -16.19 -0.04
CA ALA A 63 -2.29 -15.38 0.10
C ALA A 63 -2.31 -14.56 1.40
N ALA A 64 -3.43 -13.88 1.70
CA ALA A 64 -3.57 -13.10 2.92
C ALA A 64 -3.53 -13.99 4.19
N GLN A 65 -4.17 -15.17 4.15
CA GLN A 65 -4.17 -16.10 5.27
C GLN A 65 -2.79 -16.68 5.52
N ALA A 66 -2.12 -17.17 4.47
CA ALA A 66 -0.78 -17.73 4.57
C ALA A 66 0.23 -16.68 5.06
N LEU A 67 0.12 -15.44 4.57
CA LEU A 67 0.93 -14.33 5.04
C LEU A 67 0.69 -14.02 6.52
N ARG A 68 -0.58 -13.93 6.96
CA ARG A 68 -0.90 -13.69 8.38
C ARG A 68 -0.35 -14.78 9.29
N GLN A 69 -0.40 -16.03 8.85
CA GLN A 69 0.17 -17.15 9.60
C GLN A 69 1.69 -17.03 9.70
N TRP A 70 2.36 -16.81 8.56
CA TRP A 70 3.81 -16.65 8.55
C TRP A 70 4.28 -15.43 9.36
N LEU A 71 3.55 -14.32 9.33
CA LEU A 71 3.85 -13.14 10.14
C LEU A 71 3.75 -13.43 11.64
N LYS A 72 2.76 -14.23 12.04
CA LYS A 72 2.58 -14.67 13.43
C LYS A 72 3.73 -15.58 13.88
N GLU A 73 4.20 -16.48 13.01
CA GLU A 73 5.28 -17.42 13.30
C GLU A 73 6.66 -16.76 13.28
N SER A 74 6.91 -15.85 12.33
CA SER A 74 8.19 -15.14 12.16
C SER A 74 8.38 -13.97 13.12
N GLY A 75 7.32 -13.49 13.78
CA GLY A 75 7.37 -12.31 14.65
C GLY A 75 7.63 -11.00 13.89
N VAL A 76 7.50 -11.00 12.56
CA VAL A 76 7.69 -9.81 11.74
C VAL A 76 6.52 -8.85 11.96
N ALA A 77 6.82 -7.64 12.43
CA ALA A 77 5.83 -6.60 12.71
C ALA A 77 5.32 -5.92 11.42
N THR A 78 4.63 -6.67 10.58
CA THR A 78 3.95 -6.21 9.37
C THR A 78 2.45 -6.48 9.52
N ARG A 79 1.62 -5.52 9.14
CA ARG A 79 0.17 -5.64 9.11
C ARG A 79 -0.29 -6.03 7.71
N CYS A 80 -1.18 -7.01 7.62
CA CYS A 80 -1.83 -7.42 6.38
C CYS A 80 -3.30 -6.97 6.40
N LEU A 81 -3.67 -6.07 5.50
CA LEU A 81 -5.02 -5.54 5.30
C LEU A 81 -5.61 -6.13 4.00
N GLY A 82 -6.84 -6.62 4.06
CA GLY A 82 -7.47 -7.33 2.94
C GLY A 82 -7.34 -8.86 3.04
N PRO A 83 -7.94 -9.61 2.11
CA PRO A 83 -8.27 -9.19 0.74
C PRO A 83 -9.45 -8.22 0.69
N VAL A 84 -9.27 -7.10 0.01
CA VAL A 84 -10.33 -6.12 -0.24
C VAL A 84 -10.79 -6.28 -1.68
N PRO A 85 -12.09 -6.55 -1.94
CA PRO A 85 -12.62 -6.49 -3.30
C PRO A 85 -12.54 -5.04 -3.81
N ALA A 86 -12.01 -4.84 -5.01
CA ALA A 86 -12.01 -3.51 -5.59
C ALA A 86 -13.47 -3.06 -5.78
N PRO A 87 -13.85 -1.81 -5.44
CA PRO A 87 -15.21 -1.29 -5.52
C PRO A 87 -15.81 -1.21 -6.94
N MET A 88 -15.10 -1.70 -7.96
CA MET A 88 -15.61 -1.94 -9.31
C MET A 88 -15.39 -3.43 -9.65
N GLU A 89 -16.40 -4.25 -9.41
CA GLU A 89 -16.34 -5.71 -9.60
C GLU A 89 -15.97 -6.15 -11.03
N ARG A 90 -16.13 -5.31 -12.08
CA ARG A 90 -15.73 -5.64 -13.46
C ARG A 90 -15.22 -4.41 -14.22
N ARG A 91 -13.91 -4.28 -14.42
CA ARG A 91 -13.34 -3.47 -15.52
C ARG A 91 -12.77 -4.43 -16.56
N GLN A 92 -13.08 -4.21 -17.83
CA GLN A 92 -12.56 -5.00 -18.97
C GLN A 92 -12.71 -6.53 -18.82
N ASN A 93 -13.82 -7.00 -18.24
CA ASN A 93 -14.10 -8.43 -18.05
C ASN A 93 -13.09 -9.18 -17.15
N ARG A 94 -12.38 -8.46 -16.27
CA ARG A 94 -11.48 -9.02 -15.26
C ARG A 94 -11.81 -8.48 -13.87
N TYR A 95 -11.61 -9.34 -12.88
CA TYR A 95 -11.76 -9.05 -11.47
C TYR A 95 -10.42 -8.62 -10.90
N HIS A 96 -10.42 -7.49 -10.20
CA HIS A 96 -9.25 -6.90 -9.58
C HIS A 96 -9.39 -6.98 -8.06
N LEU A 97 -8.44 -7.64 -7.40
CA LEU A 97 -8.40 -7.75 -5.94
C LEU A 97 -7.07 -7.24 -5.44
N HIS A 98 -7.11 -6.57 -4.29
CA HIS A 98 -5.92 -6.02 -3.65
C HIS A 98 -5.74 -6.59 -2.24
N VAL A 99 -4.49 -6.92 -1.91
CA VAL A 99 -4.03 -7.21 -0.55
C VAL A 99 -2.95 -6.19 -0.21
N MET A 100 -3.14 -5.45 0.86
CA MET A 100 -2.23 -4.39 1.28
C MET A 100 -1.42 -4.85 2.49
N LEU A 101 -0.11 -4.62 2.43
CA LEU A 101 0.82 -4.85 3.51
C LEU A 101 1.31 -3.50 4.00
N SER A 102 1.44 -3.30 5.31
CA SER A 102 2.06 -2.12 5.88
C SER A 102 2.99 -2.48 7.03
N ALA A 103 4.16 -1.84 7.10
CA ALA A 103 5.12 -2.05 8.17
C ALA A 103 5.78 -0.73 8.59
N HIS A 104 6.22 -0.67 9.84
CA HIS A 104 6.97 0.49 10.34
C HIS A 104 8.44 0.49 9.90
N LYS A 105 8.97 -0.66 9.47
CA LYS A 105 10.34 -0.80 8.96
C LYS A 105 10.34 -1.36 7.55
N ARG A 106 11.14 -0.74 6.66
CA ARG A 106 11.29 -1.19 5.28
C ARG A 106 11.79 -2.63 5.18
N SER A 107 12.70 -3.03 6.09
CA SER A 107 13.22 -4.40 6.16
C SER A 107 12.12 -5.44 6.47
N GLN A 108 11.17 -5.10 7.34
CA GLN A 108 10.05 -5.97 7.70
C GLN A 108 9.05 -6.09 6.54
N LEU A 109 8.80 -4.99 5.82
CA LEU A 109 7.97 -5.03 4.62
C LEU A 109 8.63 -5.89 3.53
N HIS A 110 9.92 -5.68 3.26
CA HIS A 110 10.66 -6.46 2.26
C HIS A 110 10.69 -7.96 2.60
N LEU A 111 10.88 -8.31 3.87
CA LEU A 111 10.79 -9.71 4.33
C LEU A 111 9.41 -10.31 4.04
N ALA A 112 8.34 -9.60 4.40
CA ALA A 112 6.98 -10.06 4.17
C ALA A 112 6.63 -10.17 2.67
N VAL A 113 7.04 -9.19 1.87
CA VAL A 113 6.85 -9.19 0.41
C VAL A 113 7.65 -10.31 -0.24
N SER A 114 8.92 -10.49 0.13
CA SER A 114 9.78 -11.53 -0.43
C SER A 114 9.20 -12.92 -0.14
N TRP A 115 8.75 -13.17 1.09
CA TRP A 115 8.08 -14.42 1.43
C TRP A 115 6.78 -14.61 0.64
N LEU A 116 5.96 -13.56 0.52
CA LEU A 116 4.70 -13.60 -0.22
C LEU A 116 4.92 -13.92 -1.71
N VAL A 117 5.93 -13.31 -2.33
CA VAL A 117 6.30 -13.59 -3.73
C VAL A 117 6.72 -15.05 -3.89
N GLN A 118 7.58 -15.56 -3.01
CA GLN A 118 7.97 -16.98 -3.04
C GLN A 118 6.78 -17.91 -2.89
N TRP A 119 5.85 -17.60 -1.98
CA TRP A 119 4.63 -18.38 -1.79
C TRP A 119 3.74 -18.37 -3.05
N LEU A 120 3.61 -17.23 -3.72
CA LEU A 120 2.85 -17.09 -4.98
C LEU A 120 3.51 -17.82 -6.15
N GLU A 121 4.83 -17.84 -6.25
CA GLU A 121 5.56 -18.56 -7.31
C GLU A 121 5.41 -20.09 -7.21
N VAL A 122 5.41 -20.60 -5.98
CA VAL A 122 5.26 -22.03 -5.69
C VAL A 122 3.79 -22.48 -5.81
N ASN A 123 2.83 -21.60 -5.51
CA ASN A 123 1.41 -21.93 -5.58
C ASN A 123 0.92 -22.05 -7.04
N ARG A 124 0.45 -23.25 -7.41
CA ARG A 124 -0.04 -23.55 -8.78
C ARG A 124 -1.27 -22.73 -9.16
N GLU A 125 -2.13 -22.43 -8.19
CA GLU A 125 -3.34 -21.62 -8.43
C GLU A 125 -2.98 -20.15 -8.69
N ALA A 126 -1.91 -19.65 -8.07
CA ALA A 126 -1.43 -18.28 -8.28
C ALA A 126 -0.86 -18.09 -9.68
N ARG A 127 -0.43 -19.17 -10.36
CA ARG A 127 -0.02 -19.14 -11.78
C ARG A 127 -1.19 -19.03 -12.76
N LYS A 128 -2.41 -19.31 -12.31
CA LYS A 128 -3.63 -19.19 -13.14
C LYS A 128 -4.20 -17.78 -13.16
N VAL A 129 -3.74 -16.92 -12.26
CA VAL A 129 -4.12 -15.52 -12.15
C VAL A 129 -2.91 -14.63 -12.44
N ARG A 130 -3.14 -13.41 -12.91
CA ARG A 130 -2.06 -12.44 -13.02
C ARG A 130 -1.92 -11.74 -11.69
N TRP A 131 -0.71 -11.62 -11.17
CA TRP A 131 -0.45 -10.88 -9.95
C TRP A 131 0.78 -9.99 -10.10
N SER A 132 0.82 -8.91 -9.32
CA SER A 132 1.96 -8.00 -9.24
C SER A 132 2.04 -7.42 -7.83
N VAL A 133 3.25 -7.21 -7.32
CA VAL A 133 3.45 -6.52 -6.04
C VAL A 133 4.09 -5.16 -6.30
N ASP A 134 3.44 -4.12 -5.83
CA ASP A 134 3.94 -2.74 -5.85
C ASP A 134 4.49 -2.38 -4.46
N ILE A 135 5.72 -1.89 -4.38
CA ILE A 135 6.39 -1.50 -3.12
C ILE A 135 6.50 0.01 -3.10
N ASP A 136 5.99 0.64 -2.03
CA ASP A 136 5.89 2.09 -1.87
C ASP A 136 5.11 2.76 -3.03
N PRO A 137 3.83 2.39 -3.25
CA PRO A 137 3.03 3.02 -4.31
C PRO A 137 2.90 4.52 -4.03
N GLN A 138 3.59 5.35 -4.83
CA GLN A 138 3.49 6.82 -4.75
C GLN A 138 2.11 7.32 -5.19
N THR A 139 1.25 6.43 -5.72
CA THR A 139 -0.12 6.73 -6.14
C THR A 139 -1.02 5.50 -5.99
N LEU A 140 -2.06 5.59 -5.17
CA LEU A 140 -3.19 4.64 -5.16
C LEU A 140 -4.13 4.99 -6.32
N SER A 141 -3.69 4.75 -7.57
CA SER A 141 -4.53 4.95 -8.75
C SER A 141 -5.08 3.64 -9.31
#